data_AF-A0A1X9XJ56-F1
#
_entry.id   AF-A0A1X9XJ56-F1
#
_cell.length_a   1.000
_cell.length_b   1.000
_cell.length_c   1.000
_cell.angle_alpha   90.00
_cell.angle_beta   90.00
_cell.angle_gamma   90.00
#
_symmetry.space_group_name_H-M   'P 1'
#
loop_
_entity.id
_entity.type
_entity.pdbx_description
1 polymer ?
#
loop_
_entity_poly.entity_id
_entity_poly.type
_entity_poly.pdbx_seq_one_letter_code
_entity_poly.pdbx_strand_id
1 'polypeptide(L)' 'IGGHGDDSYWVDNDGEVLVEDPGGYDTVNSVNGPWTLAAGLENHNLIEADQVSAT' A
#
# COMPACT_ATOMS: atom_id res chain seq x y z
N ILE A 1 7.88 5.02 -7.51
CA ILE A 1 9.31 4.68 -7.44
C ILE A 1 9.75 5.10 -6.07
N GLY A 2 9.76 4.14 -5.17
CA GLY A 2 10.40 4.30 -3.87
C GLY A 2 11.90 4.22 -3.94
N GLY A 3 12.52 4.65 -2.86
CA GLY A 3 13.96 4.83 -2.78
C GLY A 3 14.63 3.64 -2.13
N HIS A 4 15.70 3.92 -1.37
CA HIS A 4 16.26 2.93 -0.46
C HIS A 4 15.71 3.19 0.95
N GLY A 5 15.53 2.13 1.72
CA GLY A 5 15.08 2.21 3.10
C GLY A 5 13.60 1.94 3.23
N ASP A 6 13.05 2.15 4.43
CA ASP A 6 11.67 1.77 4.72
C ASP A 6 10.70 2.88 4.27
N ASP A 7 9.95 2.60 3.21
CA ASP A 7 8.99 3.48 2.58
C ASP A 7 7.53 3.09 2.91
N SER A 8 6.63 4.07 2.81
CA SER A 8 5.20 3.89 3.10
C SER A 8 4.31 4.56 2.05
N TYR A 9 3.38 3.77 1.51
CA TYR A 9 2.55 4.14 0.39
C TYR A 9 1.07 4.16 0.75
N TRP A 10 0.34 5.05 0.09
CA TRP A 10 -1.10 5.12 0.14
C TRP A 10 -1.63 5.05 -1.29
N VAL A 11 -2.51 4.09 -1.56
CA VAL A 11 -3.15 3.87 -2.86
C VAL A 11 -4.66 3.83 -2.67
N ASP A 12 -5.43 4.49 -3.54
CA ASP A 12 -6.85 4.22 -3.66
C ASP A 12 -7.05 3.32 -4.88
N ASN A 13 -8.01 2.39 -4.80
CA ASN A 13 -7.89 1.11 -5.52
C ASN A 13 -8.15 1.15 -7.06
N ASP A 14 -7.82 2.22 -7.76
CA ASP A 14 -8.04 2.36 -9.21
C ASP A 14 -6.72 2.42 -10.01
N GLY A 15 -6.15 1.24 -10.28
CA GLY A 15 -5.14 1.09 -11.33
C GLY A 15 -3.74 1.66 -11.01
N GLU A 16 -3.47 2.06 -9.77
CA GLU A 16 -2.13 2.48 -9.37
C GLU A 16 -1.10 1.36 -9.47
N VAL A 17 -0.05 1.62 -10.24
CA VAL A 17 1.14 0.77 -10.32
C VAL A 17 2.22 1.37 -9.43
N LEU A 18 2.53 0.66 -8.35
CA LEU A 18 3.66 1.00 -7.50
C LEU A 18 4.91 0.28 -8.01
N VAL A 19 5.98 1.06 -8.18
CA VAL A 19 7.31 0.57 -8.51
C VAL A 19 8.20 0.94 -7.34
N GLU A 20 8.97 -0.02 -6.86
CA GLU A 20 9.91 0.11 -5.76
C GLU A 20 11.31 -0.36 -6.20
N ASP A 21 12.34 0.24 -5.60
CA ASP A 21 13.68 -0.32 -5.63
C ASP A 21 13.82 -1.34 -4.50
N PRO A 22 14.63 -2.39 -4.67
CA PRO A 22 14.78 -3.41 -3.63
C PRO A 22 15.58 -2.88 -2.44
N GLY A 23 14.96 -2.92 -1.25
CA GLY A 23 15.67 -2.83 0.03
C GLY A 23 15.02 -1.88 1.02
N GLY A 24 14.55 -2.44 2.12
CA GLY A 24 13.71 -1.75 3.09
C GLY A 24 12.71 -2.74 3.69
N TYR A 25 11.82 -2.24 4.53
CA TYR A 25 10.57 -2.90 4.90
C TYR A 25 9.40 -2.02 4.51
N ASP A 26 8.92 -2.22 3.28
CA ASP A 26 8.03 -1.27 2.64
C ASP A 26 6.56 -1.65 2.85
N THR A 27 5.73 -0.64 3.07
CA THR A 27 4.33 -0.84 3.46
C THR A 27 3.37 -0.13 2.52
N VAL A 28 2.40 -0.85 1.98
CA VAL A 28 1.30 -0.28 1.19
C VAL A 28 0.01 -0.26 2.01
N ASN A 29 -0.63 0.90 2.05
CA ASN A 29 -1.96 1.08 2.61
C ASN A 29 -2.94 1.32 1.46
N SER A 30 -3.83 0.36 1.19
CA SER A 30 -4.85 0.52 0.14
C SER A 30 -6.21 0.86 0.73
N VAL A 31 -6.96 1.75 0.07
CA VAL A 31 -8.33 2.11 0.47
C VAL A 31 -9.33 1.56 -0.55
N ASN A 32 -10.43 0.99 -0.07
CA ASN A 32 -11.55 0.50 -0.90
C ASN A 32 -11.22 -0.67 -1.83
N GLY A 33 -10.50 -1.66 -1.31
CA GLY A 33 -10.48 -3.02 -1.86
C GLY A 33 -9.09 -3.64 -1.95
N PRO A 34 -9.02 -4.94 -2.31
CA PRO A 34 -7.79 -5.69 -2.30
C PRO A 34 -6.82 -5.14 -3.33
N TRP A 35 -5.60 -4.86 -2.87
CA TRP A 35 -4.48 -4.49 -3.70
C TRP A 35 -3.48 -5.65 -3.73
N THR A 36 -2.78 -5.84 -4.85
CA THR A 36 -1.80 -6.92 -4.99
C THR A 36 -0.41 -6.37 -4.78
N LEU A 37 0.34 -6.94 -3.82
CA LEU A 37 1.73 -6.58 -3.56
C LEU A 37 2.57 -6.68 -4.84
N ALA A 38 3.15 -5.54 -5.24
CA ALA A 38 4.15 -5.48 -6.28
C ALA A 38 5.51 -5.95 -5.75
N ALA A 39 6.47 -6.20 -6.65
CA ALA A 39 7.81 -6.60 -6.26
C ALA A 39 8.52 -5.49 -5.46
N GLY A 40 9.22 -5.89 -4.40
CA GLY A 40 9.93 -4.95 -3.50
C GLY A 40 9.07 -4.36 -2.38
N LEU A 41 7.93 -4.98 -2.05
CA LEU A 41 7.06 -4.55 -0.96
C LEU A 41 6.77 -5.73 -0.04
N GLU A 42 6.87 -5.50 1.27
CA GLU A 42 6.76 -6.57 2.27
C GLU A 42 5.38 -6.60 2.93
N ASN A 43 4.76 -5.43 3.11
CA ASN A 43 3.54 -5.30 3.91
C ASN A 43 2.39 -4.67 3.13
N HIS A 44 1.19 -5.20 3.32
CA HIS A 44 -0.04 -4.63 2.78
C HIS A 44 -1.12 -4.52 3.86
N ASN A 45 -1.60 -3.29 4.06
CA ASN A 45 -2.72 -2.96 4.94
C ASN A 45 -3.91 -2.54 4.07
N LEU A 46 -5.01 -3.30 4.15
CA LEU A 46 -6.28 -2.89 3.58
C LEU A 46 -7.05 -2.04 4.59
N ILE A 47 -7.31 -0.79 4.22
CA ILE A 47 -8.12 0.15 4.97
C ILE A 47 -9.51 0.21 4.32
N GLU A 48 -10.48 -0.46 4.94
CA GLU A 48 -11.88 -0.33 4.53
C GLU A 48 -12.41 1.00 5.06
N ALA A 49 -12.75 1.93 4.16
CA ALA A 49 -13.32 3.23 4.55
C ALA A 49 -14.69 3.09 5.27
N ASP A 50 -15.27 1.89 5.27
CA ASP A 50 -16.55 1.56 5.90
C ASP A 50 -16.47 1.39 7.44
N GLN A 51 -15.26 1.34 8.04
CA GLN A 51 -15.12 1.24 9.50
C GLN A 51 -15.31 2.57 10.26
N VAL A 52 -15.95 3.59 9.65
CA VAL A 52 -16.46 4.77 10.37
C VAL A 52 -17.99 4.81 10.34
N SER A 53 -18.62 3.70 10.76
CA SER A 53 -19.96 3.78 11.34
C SER A 53 -19.83 4.13 12.82
N ALA A 54 -19.59 5.41 13.10
CA ALA A 54 -19.76 5.95 14.45
C ALA A 54 -21.22 5.74 14.87
N THR A 55 -21.46 4.89 15.86
CA THR A 55 -22.76 4.73 16.53
C THR A 55 -22.80 5.58 17.79
#